data_AF-A0A075K0A5-F1
#
_entry.id   AF-A0A075K0A5-F1
#
_cell.length_a   1.000
_cell.length_b   1.000
_cell.length_c   1.000
_cell.angle_alpha   90.00
_cell.angle_beta   90.00
_cell.angle_gamma   90.00
#
_symmetry.space_group_name_H-M   'P 1'
#
loop_
_entity.id
_entity.type
_entity.pdbx_description
1 polymer ?
#
loop_
_entity_poly.entity_id
_entity_poly.type
_entity_poly.pdbx_seq_one_letter_code
_entity_poly.pdbx_strand_id
1 'polypeptide(L)' 'MLLYTVTEYGVVKLRGKGIREGTRALIDIAHPAFRKELLFEAKELGFV' A
#
# COMPACT_ATOMS: atom_id res chain seq x y z
N MET A 1 -6.60 17.25 -8.90
CA MET A 1 -6.78 16.63 -7.57
C MET A 1 -5.61 15.70 -7.26
N LEU A 2 -4.95 15.82 -6.12
CA LEU A 2 -3.83 14.95 -5.73
C LEU A 2 -4.31 13.99 -4.63
N LEU A 3 -3.94 12.70 -4.71
CA LEU A 3 -4.27 11.70 -3.69
C LEU A 3 -2.96 11.20 -3.06
N TYR A 4 -2.74 11.59 -1.81
CA TYR A 4 -1.58 11.20 -1.01
C TYR A 4 -2.07 10.57 0.29
N THR A 5 -1.36 9.53 0.73
CA THR A 5 -1.55 8.88 2.03
C THR A 5 -0.25 9.00 2.80
N VAL A 6 -0.33 9.41 4.07
CA VAL A 6 0.83 9.70 4.92
C VAL A 6 0.67 8.91 6.22
N THR A 7 1.75 8.30 6.66
CA THR A 7 1.90 7.63 7.96
C THR A 7 3.22 8.07 8.59
N GLU A 8 3.46 7.67 9.83
CA GLU A 8 4.75 7.82 10.51
C GLU A 8 5.89 7.02 9.83
N TYR A 9 5.55 6.11 8.92
CA TYR A 9 6.51 5.29 8.16
C TYR A 9 6.75 5.77 6.73
N GLY A 10 6.05 6.81 6.27
CA GLY A 10 6.30 7.41 4.95
C GLY A 10 5.08 8.03 4.29
N VAL A 11 5.23 8.35 3.01
CA VAL A 11 4.19 8.97 2.18
C VAL A 11 4.11 8.27 0.83
N VAL A 12 2.89 8.06 0.34
CA VAL A 12 2.63 7.53 -1.00
C VAL A 12 1.71 8.46 -1.78
N LYS A 13 2.02 8.65 -3.07
CA LYS A 13 1.11 9.27 -4.05
C LYS A 13 0.36 8.16 -4.79
N LEU A 14 -0.95 8.06 -4.63
CA LEU A 14 -1.76 7.03 -5.29
C LEU A 14 -2.22 7.44 -6.68
N ARG A 15 -2.28 8.75 -6.97
CA ARG A 15 -2.72 9.21 -8.29
C ARG A 15 -1.77 8.73 -9.38
N GLY A 16 -2.32 7.97 -10.33
CA GLY A 16 -1.59 7.41 -11.47
C GLY A 16 -1.03 6.00 -11.24
N LYS A 17 -1.14 5.48 -10.01
CA LYS A 17 -0.78 4.08 -9.71
C LYS A 17 -1.95 3.16 -10.04
N GLY A 18 -1.66 2.01 -10.64
CA GLY A 18 -2.64 0.92 -10.77
C GLY A 18 -2.89 0.24 -9.41
N ILE A 19 -3.93 -0.59 -9.30
CA ILE A 19 -4.29 -1.28 -8.05
C ILE A 19 -3.07 -2.00 -7.45
N ARG A 20 -2.35 -2.78 -8.26
CA ARG A 20 -1.17 -3.53 -7.81
C ARG A 20 -0.06 -2.66 -7.24
N GLU A 21 0.27 -1.58 -7.95
CA GLU A 21 1.32 -0.65 -7.54
C GLU A 21 0.90 0.16 -6.31
N GLY A 22 -0.37 0.58 -6.25
CA GLY A 22 -0.96 1.28 -5.12
C GLY A 22 -0.98 0.42 -3.86
N THR A 23 -1.43 -0.83 -3.96
CA THR A 23 -1.48 -1.78 -2.85
C THR A 23 -0.10 -2.03 -2.26
N ARG A 24 0.92 -2.31 -3.10
CA ARG A 24 2.30 -2.48 -2.61
C ARG A 24 2.81 -1.24 -1.89
N ALA A 25 2.59 -0.06 -2.50
CA ALA A 25 3.07 1.19 -1.92
C ALA A 25 2.36 1.56 -0.61
N LEU A 26 1.09 1.15 -0.43
CA LEU A 26 0.38 1.29 0.84
C LEU A 26 0.93 0.33 1.91
N ILE A 27 1.20 -0.92 1.55
CA ILE A 27 1.81 -1.91 2.46
C ILE A 27 3.20 -1.43 2.92
N ASP A 28 3.98 -0.82 2.03
CA ASP A 28 5.32 -0.32 2.34
C ASP A 28 5.33 0.82 3.38
N ILE A 29 4.28 1.63 3.43
CA ILE A 29 4.12 2.71 4.43
C ILE A 29 3.26 2.29 5.62
N ALA A 30 2.79 1.04 5.69
CA ALA A 30 2.07 0.54 6.85
C ALA A 30 3.03 0.22 8.00
N HIS A 31 2.47 0.12 9.22
CA HIS A 31 3.23 -0.27 10.41
C HIS A 31 3.91 -1.65 10.21
N PRO A 32 5.21 -1.81 10.54
CA PRO A 32 5.99 -3.01 10.21
C PRO A 32 5.36 -4.32 10.67
N ALA A 33 4.69 -4.32 11.83
CA ALA A 33 3.99 -5.48 12.38
C ALA A 33 2.92 -6.08 11.43
N PHE A 34 2.25 -5.26 10.61
CA PHE A 34 1.14 -5.70 9.77
C PHE A 34 1.52 -5.97 8.31
N ARG A 35 2.72 -5.58 7.87
CA ARG A 35 3.10 -5.66 6.44
C ARG A 35 2.99 -7.07 5.88
N LYS A 36 3.35 -8.08 6.68
CA LYS A 36 3.30 -9.49 6.27
C LYS A 36 1.87 -9.99 6.09
N GLU A 37 0.98 -9.62 7.02
CA GLU A 37 -0.44 -9.95 6.98
C GLU A 37 -1.13 -9.27 5.79
N LEU A 38 -0.94 -7.96 5.63
CA LEU A 38 -1.49 -7.20 4.50
C LEU A 38 -0.99 -7.73 3.15
N LEU A 39 0.28 -8.12 3.05
CA LEU A 39 0.83 -8.72 1.84
C LEU A 39 0.22 -10.09 1.54
N PHE A 40 -0.06 -10.89 2.57
CA PHE A 40 -0.72 -12.18 2.42
C PHE A 40 -2.16 -11.99 1.91
N GLU A 41 -2.95 -11.14 2.56
CA GLU A 41 -4.33 -10.84 2.13
C GLU A 41 -4.37 -10.26 0.72
N ALA A 42 -3.45 -9.36 0.38
CA ALA A 42 -3.39 -8.80 -0.95
C ALA A 42 -3.11 -9.86 -2.03
N LYS A 43 -2.38 -10.94 -1.71
CA LYS A 43 -2.16 -12.05 -2.65
C LYS A 43 -3.43 -12.86 -2.84
N GLU A 44 -4.12 -13.20 -1.75
CA GLU A 44 -5.39 -13.94 -1.80
C GLU A 44 -6.46 -13.20 -2.60
N LEU A 45 -6.48 -11.86 -2.52
CA LEU A 45 -7.39 -10.99 -3.26
C LEU A 45 -6.93 -10.69 -4.71
N GLY A 46 -5.76 -11.16 -5.12
CA GLY A 46 -5.20 -10.89 -6.46
C GLY A 46 -4.77 -9.44 -6.68
N PHE A 47 -4.48 -8.71 -5.62
CA PHE A 47 -4.03 -7.32 -5.66
C PHE A 47 -2.50 -7.16 -5.75
N VAL A 48 -1.71 -8.23 -5.63
CA VAL A 48 -0.23 -8.17 -5.73
C VAL A 48 0.41 -9.29 -6.52
#